data_AF-A0A1R4FRL0-F1
#
_entry.id   AF-A0A1R4FRL0-F1
#
_cell.length_a   1.000
_cell.length_b   1.000
_cell.length_c   1.000
_cell.angle_alpha   90.00
_cell.angle_beta   90.00
_cell.angle_gamma   90.00
#
_symmetry.space_group_name_H-M   'P 1'
#
loop_
_entity.id
_entity.type
_entity.pdbx_description
1 polymer ?
#
loop_
_entity_poly.entity_id
_entity_poly.type
_entity_poly.pdbx_seq_one_letter_code
_entity_poly.pdbx_strand_id
1 'polypeptide(L)'
;MPGHRRVEPESGTAADTAAKDRNAPSPDDARKPSAPTDLRGPSWKYVMKRSLHEFGRNKCTDQAAGLTYHAVLSIFPALLAMVSVLGVVGQAESTTKALIGFLEKFASPGVVDTLRQPIEQLTNTPSAGLALIVGILGALWSASGYTGAFGRAMNQIYDVTEGRSFFKLKPVLLLVTLVMLLVAVVVVVLLIVSGPIAQTIGDVIGLGDTAVLVWGIAKWPLAVLLVILVIAILYYGTPNVKQPKFRWLSVGSVIALVVLALATVGFFFYVSNFGNYNATYGAIGGVIVLLLWIWIANLSLLLGAVFDSEMERARQLQGGIKAERSVQLPPRDTKASDKQALVEERDVQAGSSLRHQAAREPEDS
;
A
#
# COMPACT_ATOMS: atom_id res chain seq x y z
N MET A 1 25.11 -30.94 -27.73
CA MET A 1 25.25 -29.61 -27.12
C MET A 1 23.88 -29.10 -26.72
N PRO A 2 23.51 -29.07 -25.43
CA PRO A 2 22.25 -28.49 -25.02
C PRO A 2 22.36 -26.97 -25.11
N GLY A 3 21.45 -26.35 -25.86
CA GLY A 3 21.42 -24.90 -26.07
C GLY A 3 21.35 -24.17 -24.74
N HIS A 4 22.36 -23.32 -24.48
CA HIS A 4 22.29 -22.32 -23.43
C HIS A 4 21.04 -21.47 -23.67
N ARG A 5 19.96 -21.79 -22.95
CA ARG A 5 18.84 -20.88 -22.75
C ARG A 5 19.47 -19.64 -22.11
N ARG A 6 19.63 -18.54 -22.86
CA ARG A 6 20.07 -17.26 -22.27
C ARG A 6 19.10 -16.99 -21.13
N VAL A 7 19.60 -17.08 -19.91
CA VAL A 7 18.91 -16.53 -18.75
C VAL A 7 18.77 -15.05 -19.09
N GLU A 8 17.54 -14.60 -19.36
CA GLU A 8 17.29 -13.19 -19.57
C GLU A 8 17.78 -12.46 -18.31
N PRO A 9 18.59 -11.40 -18.43
CA PRO A 9 19.09 -10.70 -17.26
C PRO A 9 17.91 -10.25 -16.42
N GLU A 10 17.96 -10.49 -15.11
CA GLU A 10 16.96 -9.98 -14.18
C GLU A 10 16.84 -8.46 -14.38
N SER A 11 15.63 -7.99 -14.66
CA SER A 11 15.38 -6.55 -14.81
C SER A 11 15.24 -5.90 -13.45
N GLY A 12 15.75 -4.68 -13.32
CA GLY A 12 15.63 -3.90 -12.09
C GLY A 12 16.80 -4.08 -11.15
N THR A 13 17.98 -4.40 -11.68
CA THR A 13 19.24 -4.42 -10.94
C THR A 13 19.69 -3.01 -10.55
N ALA A 14 20.70 -2.91 -9.67
CA ALA A 14 21.35 -1.63 -9.38
C ALA A 14 21.98 -1.02 -10.65
N ALA A 15 22.56 -1.85 -11.53
CA ALA A 15 23.09 -1.41 -12.82
C ALA A 15 21.99 -0.83 -13.73
N ASP A 16 20.83 -1.47 -13.81
CA ASP A 16 19.67 -0.92 -14.55
C ASP A 16 19.19 0.40 -13.96
N THR A 17 19.19 0.51 -12.63
CA THR A 17 18.78 1.72 -11.92
C THR A 17 19.74 2.88 -12.20
N ALA A 18 21.05 2.63 -12.15
CA ALA A 18 22.07 3.60 -12.53
C ALA A 18 22.00 3.97 -14.02
N ALA A 19 21.69 3.01 -14.90
CA ALA A 19 21.47 3.27 -16.32
C ALA A 19 20.25 4.16 -16.55
N LYS A 20 19.15 3.98 -15.80
CA LYS A 20 17.99 4.87 -15.81
C LYS A 20 18.33 6.27 -15.31
N ASP A 21 19.13 6.40 -14.26
CA ASP A 21 19.54 7.73 -13.76
C ASP A 21 20.33 8.53 -14.80
N ARG A 22 21.18 7.86 -15.58
CA ARG A 22 21.99 8.50 -16.63
C ARG A 22 21.22 8.79 -17.92
N ASN A 23 20.32 7.89 -18.33
CA ASN A 23 19.77 7.87 -19.69
C ASN A 23 18.27 8.15 -19.76
N ALA A 24 17.53 8.07 -18.66
CA ALA A 24 16.09 8.28 -18.71
C ALA A 24 15.77 9.74 -19.09
N PRO A 25 14.81 9.97 -19.98
CA PRO A 25 14.36 11.32 -20.29
C PRO A 25 13.74 11.97 -19.05
N SER A 26 13.53 13.30 -19.12
CA SER A 26 12.79 14.01 -18.08
C SER A 26 11.43 13.34 -17.81
N PRO A 27 11.00 13.21 -16.54
CA PRO A 27 9.67 12.72 -16.21
C PRO A 27 8.54 13.47 -16.95
N ASP A 28 8.73 14.74 -17.28
CA ASP A 28 7.78 15.59 -18.04
C ASP A 28 8.19 15.78 -19.52
N ASP A 29 8.92 14.83 -20.12
CA ASP A 29 9.34 14.92 -21.53
C ASP A 29 8.17 15.24 -22.48
N ALA A 30 8.31 16.34 -23.23
CA ALA A 30 7.27 16.90 -24.09
C ALA A 30 6.84 15.98 -25.25
N ARG A 31 7.63 14.94 -25.57
CA ARG A 31 7.26 13.95 -26.59
C ARG A 31 6.11 13.04 -26.14
N LYS A 32 5.89 12.91 -24.83
CA LYS A 32 4.87 12.03 -24.28
C LYS A 32 3.50 12.72 -24.33
N PRO A 33 2.41 11.98 -24.58
CA PRO A 33 1.07 12.54 -24.47
C PRO A 33 0.84 13.15 -23.08
N SER A 34 0.21 14.32 -23.01
CA SER A 34 0.00 15.09 -21.78
C SER A 34 -0.91 14.37 -20.78
N ALA A 35 -1.99 13.77 -21.28
CA ALA A 35 -2.98 13.06 -20.47
C ALA A 35 -3.06 11.58 -20.86
N PRO A 36 -3.46 10.69 -19.92
CA PRO A 36 -3.76 9.28 -20.25
C PRO A 36 -4.86 9.11 -21.30
N THR A 37 -5.77 10.08 -21.41
CA THR A 37 -6.84 10.13 -22.43
C THR A 37 -6.32 10.33 -23.85
N ASP A 38 -5.09 10.83 -24.00
CA ASP A 38 -4.45 11.09 -25.31
C ASP A 38 -3.79 9.83 -25.90
N LEU A 39 -3.92 8.68 -25.22
CA LEU A 39 -3.44 7.40 -25.70
C LEU A 39 -4.34 6.83 -26.80
N ARG A 40 -3.71 6.28 -27.84
CA ARG A 40 -4.42 5.61 -28.93
C ARG A 40 -5.10 4.32 -28.43
N GLY A 41 -6.21 3.92 -29.07
CA GLY A 41 -6.96 2.71 -28.71
C GLY A 41 -6.13 1.42 -28.58
N PRO A 42 -5.19 1.12 -29.51
CA PRO A 42 -4.31 -0.05 -29.38
C PRO A 42 -3.41 -0.01 -28.12
N SER A 43 -3.03 1.18 -27.67
CA SER A 43 -2.23 1.37 -26.46
C SER A 43 -2.98 0.94 -25.20
N TRP A 44 -4.30 1.15 -25.12
CA TRP A 44 -5.10 0.68 -23.99
C TRP A 44 -5.16 -0.85 -23.88
N LYS A 45 -5.32 -1.54 -25.02
CA LYS A 45 -5.26 -3.02 -25.05
C LYS A 45 -3.87 -3.52 -24.66
N TYR A 46 -2.83 -2.83 -25.09
CA TYR A 46 -1.45 -3.11 -24.68
C TYR A 46 -1.28 -2.98 -23.17
N VAL A 47 -1.69 -1.85 -22.58
CA VAL A 47 -1.63 -1.61 -21.12
C VAL A 47 -2.36 -2.71 -20.37
N MET A 48 -3.63 -2.98 -20.68
CA MET A 48 -4.41 -4.00 -19.98
C MET A 48 -3.75 -5.39 -20.03
N LYS A 49 -3.36 -5.84 -21.23
CA LYS A 49 -2.71 -7.14 -21.40
C LYS A 49 -1.39 -7.19 -20.64
N ARG A 50 -0.58 -6.14 -20.72
CA ARG A 50 0.74 -6.13 -20.09
C ARG A 50 0.64 -6.03 -18.57
N SER A 51 -0.27 -5.22 -18.03
CA SER A 51 -0.50 -5.11 -16.59
C SER A 51 -0.80 -6.46 -15.95
N LEU A 52 -1.59 -7.32 -16.60
CA LEU A 52 -1.86 -8.66 -16.08
C LEU A 52 -0.63 -9.58 -16.08
N HIS A 53 0.22 -9.51 -17.12
CA HIS A 53 1.47 -10.27 -17.14
C HIS A 53 2.48 -9.75 -16.11
N GLU A 54 2.61 -8.42 -16.00
CA GLU A 54 3.51 -7.74 -15.08
C GLU A 54 3.10 -7.95 -13.62
N PHE A 55 1.80 -8.02 -13.33
CA PHE A 55 1.30 -8.36 -12.00
C PHE A 55 1.81 -9.73 -11.52
N GLY A 56 1.79 -10.73 -12.41
CA GLY A 56 2.38 -12.04 -12.15
C GLY A 56 3.91 -12.00 -12.07
N ARG A 57 4.57 -11.33 -13.03
CA ARG A 57 6.04 -11.21 -13.11
C ARG A 57 6.63 -10.58 -11.83
N ASN A 58 5.97 -9.56 -11.30
CA ASN A 58 6.37 -8.83 -10.11
C ASN A 58 5.98 -9.54 -8.81
N LYS A 59 5.44 -10.77 -8.88
CA LYS A 59 4.97 -11.55 -7.73
C LYS A 59 4.05 -10.73 -6.83
N CYS A 60 3.15 -9.93 -7.42
CA CYS A 60 2.29 -9.02 -6.68
C CYS A 60 1.41 -9.76 -5.65
N THR A 61 1.11 -11.02 -5.89
CA THR A 61 0.41 -11.91 -4.95
C THR A 61 1.18 -12.12 -3.64
N ASP A 62 2.49 -12.36 -3.74
CA ASP A 62 3.39 -12.55 -2.58
C ASP A 62 3.62 -11.21 -1.87
N GLN A 63 3.81 -10.13 -2.64
CA GLN A 63 3.92 -8.77 -2.11
C GLN A 63 2.65 -8.38 -1.33
N ALA A 64 1.46 -8.70 -1.86
CA ALA A 64 0.19 -8.46 -1.18
C ALA A 64 0.08 -9.22 0.15
N ALA A 65 0.59 -10.46 0.22
CA ALA A 65 0.64 -11.22 1.47
C ALA A 65 1.54 -10.54 2.52
N GLY A 66 2.72 -10.07 2.10
CA GLY A 66 3.62 -9.28 2.96
C GLY A 66 2.99 -7.96 3.44
N LEU A 67 2.25 -7.28 2.57
CA LEU A 67 1.47 -6.09 2.92
C LEU A 67 0.38 -6.42 3.94
N THR A 68 -0.33 -7.54 3.77
CA THR A 68 -1.35 -8.00 4.72
C THR A 68 -0.76 -8.26 6.10
N TYR A 69 0.40 -8.91 6.17
CA TYR A 69 1.11 -9.12 7.44
C TYR A 69 1.38 -7.79 8.16
N HIS A 70 1.98 -6.81 7.45
CA HIS A 70 2.25 -5.50 8.03
C HIS A 70 0.97 -4.72 8.39
N ALA A 71 -0.09 -4.83 7.58
CA ALA A 71 -1.37 -4.20 7.86
C ALA A 71 -1.96 -4.73 9.17
N VAL A 72 -1.98 -6.05 9.36
CA VAL A 72 -2.52 -6.69 10.58
C VAL A 72 -1.71 -6.31 11.81
N LEU A 73 -0.38 -6.32 11.72
CA LEU A 73 0.49 -5.85 12.81
C LEU A 73 0.21 -4.39 13.21
N SER A 74 -0.27 -3.57 12.28
CA SER A 74 -0.57 -2.16 12.54
C SER A 74 -1.95 -1.93 13.18
N ILE A 75 -2.87 -2.89 13.11
CA ILE A 75 -4.24 -2.75 13.64
C ILE A 75 -4.24 -2.48 15.14
N PHE A 76 -3.56 -3.31 15.94
CA PHE A 76 -3.62 -3.18 17.41
C PHE A 76 -3.02 -1.86 17.92
N PRO A 77 -1.81 -1.44 17.51
CA PRO A 77 -1.29 -0.15 17.94
C PRO A 77 -2.14 1.02 17.42
N ALA A 78 -2.69 0.93 16.20
CA ALA A 78 -3.60 1.96 15.69
C ALA A 78 -4.90 2.07 16.51
N LEU A 79 -5.48 0.94 16.91
CA LEU A 79 -6.63 0.89 17.82
C LEU A 79 -6.30 1.52 19.18
N LEU A 80 -5.15 1.17 19.77
CA LEU A 80 -4.68 1.78 21.02
C LEU A 80 -4.53 3.31 20.90
N ALA A 81 -3.91 3.79 19.81
CA ALA A 81 -3.76 5.22 19.59
C ALA A 81 -5.11 5.92 19.47
N MET A 82 -6.04 5.34 18.71
CA MET A 82 -7.38 5.86 18.50
C MET A 82 -8.21 5.92 19.79
N VAL A 83 -8.25 4.83 20.56
CA VAL A 83 -8.94 4.76 21.85
C VAL A 83 -8.34 5.77 22.83
N SER A 84 -7.00 5.92 22.84
CA SER A 84 -6.34 6.89 23.70
C SER A 84 -6.68 8.34 23.33
N VAL A 85 -6.74 8.68 22.05
CA VAL A 85 -7.17 10.03 21.59
C VAL A 85 -8.59 10.32 22.08
N LEU A 86 -9.50 9.37 21.94
CA LEU A 86 -10.91 9.55 22.29
C LEU A 86 -11.17 9.46 23.79
N GLY A 87 -10.34 8.73 24.53
CA GLY A 87 -10.31 8.70 25.99
C GLY A 87 -9.91 10.06 26.59
N VAL A 88 -8.92 10.74 25.99
CA VAL A 88 -8.56 12.11 26.39
C VAL A 88 -9.69 13.11 26.15
N VAL A 89 -10.53 12.88 25.13
CA VAL A 89 -11.71 13.71 24.81
C VAL A 89 -12.93 13.35 25.67
N GLY A 90 -12.83 12.35 26.57
CA GLY A 90 -13.91 11.96 27.48
C GLY A 90 -15.02 11.13 26.83
N GLN A 91 -14.79 10.57 25.63
CA GLN A 91 -15.79 9.81 24.87
C GLN A 91 -15.41 8.33 24.72
N ALA A 92 -14.61 7.80 25.63
CA ALA A 92 -14.03 6.46 25.56
C ALA A 92 -15.11 5.36 25.41
N GLU A 93 -16.19 5.42 26.21
CA GLU A 93 -17.24 4.41 26.20
C GLU A 93 -18.10 4.46 24.92
N SER A 94 -18.47 5.66 24.46
CA SER A 94 -19.21 5.85 23.20
C SER A 94 -18.37 5.40 22.00
N THR A 95 -17.07 5.64 22.05
CA THR A 95 -16.10 5.22 21.03
C THR A 95 -16.02 3.71 20.95
N THR A 96 -15.89 3.03 22.10
CA THR A 96 -15.79 1.57 22.16
C THR A 96 -17.07 0.91 21.66
N LYS A 97 -18.25 1.43 22.03
CA LYS A 97 -19.53 0.97 21.46
C LYS A 97 -19.62 1.20 19.96
N ALA A 98 -19.15 2.34 19.45
CA ALA A 98 -19.16 2.63 18.02
C ALA A 98 -18.18 1.75 17.23
N LEU A 99 -16.98 1.49 17.78
CA LEU A 99 -15.98 0.59 17.20
C LEU A 99 -16.49 -0.84 17.15
N ILE A 100 -17.02 -1.35 18.26
CA ILE A 100 -17.62 -2.67 18.33
C ILE A 100 -18.81 -2.76 17.36
N GLY A 101 -19.71 -1.76 17.36
CA GLY A 101 -20.85 -1.73 16.43
C GLY A 101 -20.46 -1.59 14.96
N PHE A 102 -19.30 -0.99 14.66
CA PHE A 102 -18.71 -1.01 13.32
C PHE A 102 -18.18 -2.42 13.00
N LEU A 103 -17.42 -3.04 13.90
CA LEU A 103 -16.93 -4.40 13.73
C LEU A 103 -18.08 -5.39 13.56
N GLU A 104 -19.19 -5.26 14.29
CA GLU A 104 -20.38 -6.10 14.16
C GLU A 104 -21.05 -5.99 12.78
N LYS A 105 -20.85 -4.88 12.06
CA LYS A 105 -21.38 -4.69 10.69
C LYS A 105 -20.49 -5.30 9.61
N PHE A 106 -19.20 -5.48 9.88
CA PHE A 106 -18.20 -5.83 8.85
C PHE A 106 -17.38 -7.10 9.16
N ALA A 107 -17.41 -7.58 10.40
CA ALA A 107 -16.69 -8.76 10.87
C ALA A 107 -17.67 -9.82 11.41
N SER A 108 -17.23 -11.09 11.43
CA SER A 108 -18.05 -12.15 12.01
C SER A 108 -18.12 -12.04 13.55
N PRO A 109 -19.17 -12.58 14.19
CA PRO A 109 -19.32 -12.51 15.66
C PRO A 109 -18.07 -13.00 16.42
N GLY A 110 -17.42 -14.06 15.95
CA GLY A 110 -16.21 -14.58 16.61
C GLY A 110 -14.99 -13.65 16.55
N VAL A 111 -14.87 -12.79 15.53
CA VAL A 111 -13.84 -11.74 15.48
C VAL A 111 -14.18 -10.62 16.43
N VAL A 112 -15.45 -10.21 16.46
CA VAL A 112 -15.92 -9.19 17.39
C VAL A 112 -15.62 -9.63 18.82
N ASP A 113 -15.95 -10.86 19.20
CA ASP A 113 -15.70 -11.38 20.54
C ASP A 113 -14.20 -11.46 20.88
N THR A 114 -13.37 -11.86 19.91
CA THR A 114 -11.91 -11.91 20.08
C THR A 114 -11.30 -10.51 20.28
N LEU A 115 -11.85 -9.49 19.63
CA LEU A 115 -11.36 -8.11 19.70
C LEU A 115 -12.02 -7.28 20.80
N ARG A 116 -13.22 -7.67 21.27
CA ARG A 116 -14.02 -6.95 22.27
C ARG A 116 -13.23 -6.74 23.55
N GLN A 117 -12.72 -7.82 24.14
CA GLN A 117 -11.98 -7.74 25.40
C GLN A 117 -10.70 -6.89 25.27
N PRO A 118 -9.84 -7.05 24.24
CA PRO A 118 -8.72 -6.14 24.00
C PRO A 118 -9.16 -4.67 23.88
N ILE A 119 -10.22 -4.36 23.12
CA ILE A 119 -10.69 -2.97 22.94
C ILE A 119 -11.19 -2.39 24.28
N GLU A 120 -11.96 -3.15 25.04
CA GLU A 120 -12.47 -2.73 26.37
C GLU A 120 -11.32 -2.50 27.36
N GLN A 121 -10.32 -3.38 27.38
CA GLN A 121 -9.12 -3.22 28.22
C GLN A 121 -8.32 -1.97 27.86
N LEU A 122 -8.19 -1.66 26.56
CA LEU A 122 -7.51 -0.45 26.10
C LEU A 122 -8.24 0.84 26.52
N THR A 123 -9.55 0.77 26.71
CA THR A 123 -10.41 1.93 27.05
C THR A 123 -10.36 2.28 28.54
N ASN A 124 -10.14 1.28 29.40
CA ASN A 124 -10.19 1.43 30.87
C ASN A 124 -8.81 1.74 31.51
N THR A 125 -7.82 2.19 30.74
CA THR A 125 -6.46 2.43 31.26
C THR A 125 -6.38 3.78 32.02
N PRO A 126 -5.99 3.81 33.31
CA PRO A 126 -5.99 5.03 34.13
C PRO A 126 -5.02 6.15 33.68
N SER A 127 -4.05 5.85 32.81
CA SER A 127 -2.99 6.75 32.36
C SER A 127 -3.13 7.14 30.88
N ALA A 128 -4.27 7.73 30.52
CA ALA A 128 -4.62 8.09 29.13
C ALA A 128 -3.51 8.84 28.36
N GLY A 129 -2.75 9.72 29.03
CA GLY A 129 -1.64 10.46 28.39
C GLY A 129 -0.43 9.60 28.00
N LEU A 130 0.01 8.69 28.88
CA LEU A 130 1.13 7.77 28.56
C LEU A 130 0.70 6.71 27.54
N ALA A 131 -0.52 6.19 27.68
CA ALA A 131 -1.12 5.25 26.72
C ALA A 131 -1.21 5.88 25.32
N LEU A 132 -1.57 7.16 25.22
CA LEU A 132 -1.60 7.91 23.97
C LEU A 132 -0.23 7.98 23.30
N ILE A 133 0.82 8.34 24.03
CA ILE A 133 2.18 8.45 23.49
C ILE A 133 2.66 7.08 23.00
N VAL A 134 2.52 6.04 23.82
CA VAL A 134 2.93 4.68 23.47
C VAL A 134 2.12 4.15 22.28
N GLY A 135 0.81 4.42 22.25
CA GLY A 135 -0.08 4.04 21.15
C GLY A 135 0.30 4.71 19.84
N ILE A 136 0.53 6.02 19.84
CA ILE A 136 0.94 6.76 18.64
C ILE A 136 2.30 6.28 18.14
N LEU A 137 3.30 6.13 19.03
CA LEU A 137 4.63 5.66 18.63
C LEU A 137 4.60 4.22 18.12
N GLY A 138 3.82 3.35 18.77
CA GLY A 138 3.62 1.97 18.34
C GLY A 138 2.89 1.88 17.00
N ALA A 139 1.85 2.68 16.80
CA ALA A 139 1.12 2.78 15.53
C ALA A 139 2.01 3.27 14.41
N LEU A 140 2.76 4.36 14.65
CA LEU A 140 3.67 4.92 13.67
C LEU A 140 4.78 3.93 13.31
N TRP A 141 5.39 3.27 14.30
CA TRP A 141 6.41 2.25 14.06
C TRP A 141 5.85 1.06 13.26
N SER A 142 4.73 0.49 13.70
CA SER A 142 4.13 -0.69 13.07
C SER A 142 3.65 -0.39 11.65
N ALA A 143 2.92 0.72 11.47
CA ALA A 143 2.44 1.16 10.15
C ALA A 143 3.59 1.56 9.21
N SER A 144 4.74 2.01 9.73
CA SER A 144 5.91 2.32 8.89
C SER A 144 6.48 1.10 8.18
N GLY A 145 6.24 -0.10 8.74
CA GLY A 145 6.55 -1.37 8.10
C GLY A 145 5.72 -1.58 6.82
N TYR A 146 4.43 -1.24 6.85
CA TYR A 146 3.53 -1.34 5.70
C TYR A 146 3.98 -0.41 4.57
N THR A 147 4.18 0.88 4.84
CA THR A 147 4.67 1.87 3.85
C THR A 147 6.04 1.51 3.29
N GLY A 148 6.94 0.97 4.12
CA GLY A 148 8.23 0.46 3.66
C GLY A 148 8.10 -0.77 2.74
N ALA A 149 7.24 -1.73 3.08
CA ALA A 149 6.94 -2.88 2.23
C ALA A 149 6.28 -2.46 0.91
N PHE A 150 5.33 -1.53 0.99
CA PHE A 150 4.66 -0.97 -0.17
C PHE A 150 5.66 -0.26 -1.09
N GLY A 151 6.56 0.57 -0.54
CA GLY A 151 7.63 1.20 -1.31
C GLY A 151 8.53 0.19 -2.03
N ARG A 152 8.87 -0.95 -1.41
CA ARG A 152 9.63 -2.01 -2.07
C ARG A 152 8.85 -2.67 -3.21
N ALA A 153 7.57 -2.97 -2.99
CA ALA A 153 6.70 -3.50 -4.04
C ALA A 153 6.58 -2.53 -5.23
N MET A 154 6.43 -1.24 -4.94
CA MET A 154 6.42 -0.18 -5.96
C MET A 154 7.75 -0.10 -6.71
N ASN A 155 8.89 -0.12 -6.02
CA ASN A 155 10.21 -0.14 -6.63
C ASN A 155 10.37 -1.33 -7.60
N GLN A 156 9.89 -2.51 -7.20
CA GLN A 156 9.86 -3.69 -8.07
C GLN A 156 8.97 -3.50 -9.31
N ILE A 157 7.76 -2.93 -9.14
CA ILE A 157 6.84 -2.62 -10.26
C ILE A 157 7.48 -1.65 -11.28
N TYR A 158 8.32 -0.72 -10.82
CA TYR A 158 9.03 0.23 -11.67
C TYR A 158 10.40 -0.27 -12.17
N ASP A 159 10.78 -1.52 -11.88
CA ASP A 159 12.11 -2.09 -12.15
C ASP A 159 13.25 -1.16 -11.65
N VAL A 160 13.15 -0.64 -10.42
CA VAL A 160 14.21 0.18 -9.79
C VAL A 160 14.60 -0.38 -8.44
N THR A 161 15.87 -0.21 -8.07
CA THR A 161 16.37 -0.49 -6.72
C THR A 161 16.25 0.73 -5.82
N GLU A 162 16.20 0.51 -4.51
CA GLU A 162 16.14 1.60 -3.54
C GLU A 162 17.51 2.26 -3.39
N GLY A 163 17.66 3.45 -3.94
CA GLY A 163 18.90 4.21 -3.91
C GLY A 163 18.93 5.31 -2.85
N ARG A 164 17.82 5.60 -2.16
CA ARG A 164 17.82 6.56 -1.04
C ARG A 164 18.55 5.95 0.15
N SER A 165 19.48 6.70 0.73
CA SER A 165 20.16 6.28 1.96
C SER A 165 19.15 6.13 3.11
N PHE A 166 19.48 5.31 4.11
CA PHE A 166 18.65 5.07 5.29
C PHE A 166 18.14 6.39 5.92
N PHE A 167 19.03 7.39 6.03
CA PHE A 167 18.73 8.70 6.61
C PHE A 167 17.79 9.57 5.76
N LYS A 168 17.70 9.34 4.45
CA LYS A 168 16.72 10.02 3.58
C LYS A 168 15.41 9.24 3.48
N LEU A 169 15.49 7.92 3.40
CA LEU A 169 14.35 7.04 3.22
C LEU A 169 13.45 7.01 4.47
N LYS A 170 14.04 6.82 5.65
CA LYS A 170 13.28 6.61 6.89
C LYS A 170 12.39 7.80 7.26
N PRO A 171 12.88 9.06 7.25
CA PRO A 171 12.01 10.21 7.54
C PRO A 171 10.87 10.37 6.53
N VAL A 172 11.11 10.13 5.25
CA VAL A 172 10.07 10.19 4.21
C VAL A 172 9.00 9.12 4.44
N LEU A 173 9.39 7.88 4.71
CA LEU A 173 8.44 6.81 5.00
C LEU A 173 7.66 7.07 6.30
N LEU A 174 8.32 7.57 7.35
CA LEU A 174 7.64 7.96 8.60
C LEU A 174 6.65 9.10 8.37
N LEU A 175 7.00 10.11 7.59
CA LEU A 175 6.09 11.21 7.24
C LEU A 175 4.88 10.71 6.46
N VAL A 176 5.09 9.87 5.43
CA VAL A 176 4.00 9.25 4.68
C VAL A 176 3.10 8.43 5.62
N THR A 177 3.70 7.65 6.52
CA THR A 177 2.97 6.85 7.50
C THR A 177 2.14 7.72 8.46
N LEU A 178 2.72 8.82 8.94
CA LEU A 178 2.02 9.75 9.82
C LEU A 178 0.80 10.35 9.11
N VAL A 179 0.95 10.82 7.87
CA VAL A 179 -0.16 11.36 7.08
C VAL A 179 -1.24 10.29 6.86
N MET A 180 -0.84 9.06 6.55
CA MET A 180 -1.76 7.93 6.37
C MET A 180 -2.55 7.63 7.66
N LEU A 181 -1.89 7.63 8.82
CA LEU A 181 -2.54 7.44 10.11
C LEU A 181 -3.51 8.58 10.42
N LEU A 182 -3.13 9.84 10.14
CA LEU A 182 -4.02 10.99 10.33
C LEU A 182 -5.25 10.89 9.43
N VAL A 183 -5.10 10.53 8.16
CA VAL A 183 -6.24 10.34 7.25
C VAL A 183 -7.11 9.18 7.72
N ALA A 184 -6.53 8.07 8.18
CA ALA A 184 -7.30 6.95 8.73
C ALA A 184 -8.12 7.36 9.96
N VAL A 185 -7.54 8.14 10.88
CA VAL A 185 -8.27 8.71 12.04
C VAL A 185 -9.41 9.61 11.56
N VAL A 186 -9.17 10.49 10.57
CA VAL A 186 -10.23 11.35 10.00
C VAL A 186 -11.35 10.52 9.38
N VAL A 187 -11.03 9.46 8.62
CA VAL A 187 -12.03 8.56 8.04
C VAL A 187 -12.86 7.89 9.14
N VAL A 188 -12.21 7.39 10.19
CA VAL A 188 -12.93 6.72 11.29
C VAL A 188 -13.82 7.70 12.04
N VAL A 189 -13.33 8.90 12.38
CA VAL A 189 -14.14 9.96 13.02
C VAL A 189 -15.32 10.32 12.12
N LEU A 190 -15.09 10.52 10.84
CA LEU A 190 -16.14 10.82 9.85
C LEU A 190 -17.22 9.72 9.79
N LEU A 191 -16.84 8.44 9.91
CA LEU A 191 -17.78 7.32 9.90
C LEU A 191 -18.55 7.17 11.22
N ILE A 192 -17.90 7.48 12.35
CA ILE A 192 -18.51 7.42 13.69
C ILE A 192 -19.50 8.56 13.90
N VAL A 193 -19.19 9.78 13.45
CA VAL A 193 -20.09 10.93 13.53
C VAL A 193 -21.38 10.59 12.78
N SER A 194 -22.40 10.23 13.54
CA SER A 194 -23.69 9.74 13.02
C SER A 194 -24.81 10.10 14.00
N GLY A 195 -26.03 10.23 13.45
CA GLY A 195 -27.27 10.46 14.19
C GLY A 195 -27.14 11.54 15.26
N PRO A 196 -27.05 11.18 16.56
CA PRO A 196 -27.04 12.14 17.66
C PRO A 196 -25.98 13.23 17.56
N ILE A 197 -24.73 12.87 17.21
CA ILE A 197 -23.62 13.85 17.14
C ILE A 197 -23.83 14.82 15.98
N ALA A 198 -24.29 14.31 14.84
CA ALA A 198 -24.61 15.15 13.68
C ALA A 198 -25.81 16.06 13.95
N GLN A 199 -26.79 15.58 14.74
CA GLN A 199 -27.96 16.34 15.18
C GLN A 199 -27.55 17.47 16.13
N THR A 200 -26.72 17.20 17.14
CA THR A 200 -26.24 18.24 18.07
C THR A 200 -25.46 19.34 17.35
N ILE A 201 -24.60 18.98 16.39
CA ILE A 201 -23.89 19.96 15.56
C ILE A 201 -24.88 20.69 14.64
N GLY A 202 -25.82 19.96 14.03
CA GLY A 202 -26.89 20.45 13.17
C GLY A 202 -27.81 21.47 13.86
N ASP A 203 -28.16 21.24 15.11
CA ASP A 203 -29.01 22.11 15.93
C ASP A 203 -28.30 23.40 16.29
N VAL A 204 -26.99 23.35 16.56
CA VAL A 204 -26.15 24.53 16.83
C VAL A 204 -26.04 25.44 15.60
N ILE A 205 -25.98 24.87 14.39
CA ILE A 205 -25.91 25.61 13.12
C ILE A 205 -27.30 25.88 12.50
N GLY A 206 -28.40 25.53 13.19
CA GLY A 206 -29.77 25.79 12.78
C GLY A 206 -30.30 24.92 11.62
N LEU A 207 -29.62 23.83 11.29
CA LEU A 207 -29.95 22.92 10.19
C LEU A 207 -30.62 21.61 10.64
N GLY A 208 -30.56 21.28 11.94
CA GLY A 208 -31.21 20.13 12.59
C GLY A 208 -31.21 18.86 11.75
N ASP A 209 -32.40 18.35 11.41
CA ASP A 209 -32.59 17.11 10.64
C ASP A 209 -32.05 17.19 9.20
N THR A 210 -32.01 18.39 8.60
CA THR A 210 -31.44 18.57 7.24
C THR A 210 -29.93 18.36 7.27
N ALA A 211 -29.23 18.80 8.33
CA ALA A 211 -27.80 18.54 8.49
C ALA A 211 -27.52 17.04 8.63
N VAL A 212 -28.36 16.30 9.37
CA VAL A 212 -28.20 14.84 9.52
C VAL A 212 -28.36 14.11 8.19
N LEU A 213 -29.37 14.49 7.39
CA LEU A 213 -29.59 13.88 6.07
C LEU A 213 -28.45 14.19 5.11
N VAL A 214 -28.05 15.46 5.00
CA VAL A 214 -26.92 15.89 4.14
C VAL A 214 -25.64 15.18 4.56
N TRP A 215 -25.34 15.14 5.86
CA TRP A 215 -24.17 14.45 6.39
C TRP A 215 -24.19 12.94 6.12
N GLY A 216 -25.35 12.29 6.30
CA GLY A 216 -25.55 10.87 6.05
C GLY A 216 -25.18 10.44 4.61
N ILE A 217 -25.39 11.33 3.64
CA ILE A 217 -25.03 11.13 2.23
C ILE A 217 -23.59 11.59 1.96
N ALA A 218 -23.23 12.82 2.35
CA ALA A 218 -21.96 13.47 2.03
C ALA A 218 -20.73 12.75 2.60
N LYS A 219 -20.88 12.05 3.74
CA LYS A 219 -19.79 11.30 4.37
C LYS A 219 -19.22 10.20 3.46
N TRP A 220 -20.04 9.54 2.64
CA TRP A 220 -19.58 8.43 1.79
C TRP A 220 -18.66 8.89 0.66
N PRO A 221 -19.03 9.90 -0.16
CA PRO A 221 -18.11 10.50 -1.13
C PRO A 221 -16.84 11.06 -0.46
N LEU A 222 -16.96 11.70 0.71
CA LEU A 222 -15.80 12.24 1.41
C LEU A 222 -14.84 11.14 1.88
N ALA A 223 -15.35 10.01 2.38
CA ALA A 223 -14.54 8.84 2.71
C ALA A 223 -13.82 8.28 1.46
N VAL A 224 -14.50 8.19 0.32
CA VAL A 224 -13.89 7.75 -0.95
C VAL A 224 -12.77 8.71 -1.38
N LEU A 225 -12.97 10.03 -1.28
CA LEU A 225 -11.95 11.03 -1.57
C LEU A 225 -10.72 10.89 -0.66
N LEU A 226 -10.93 10.60 0.62
CA LEU A 226 -9.83 10.36 1.56
C LEU A 226 -9.07 9.06 1.24
N VAL A 227 -9.75 8.01 0.80
CA VAL A 227 -9.09 6.77 0.34
C VAL A 227 -8.31 7.03 -0.96
N ILE A 228 -8.87 7.80 -1.90
CA ILE A 228 -8.15 8.25 -3.11
C ILE A 228 -6.87 9.00 -2.72
N LEU A 229 -6.96 9.92 -1.76
CA LEU A 229 -5.81 10.66 -1.26
C LEU A 229 -4.75 9.74 -0.68
N VAL A 230 -5.15 8.75 0.13
CA VAL A 230 -4.27 7.72 0.67
C VAL A 230 -3.54 6.97 -0.45
N ILE A 231 -4.26 6.49 -1.47
CA ILE A 231 -3.66 5.77 -2.60
C ILE A 231 -2.69 6.68 -3.36
N ALA A 232 -3.07 7.92 -3.63
CA ALA A 232 -2.23 8.88 -4.33
C ALA A 232 -0.92 9.19 -3.58
N ILE A 233 -1.00 9.37 -2.26
CA ILE A 233 0.17 9.57 -1.39
C ILE A 233 1.06 8.32 -1.42
N LEU A 234 0.50 7.12 -1.34
CA LEU A 234 1.28 5.89 -1.42
C LEU A 234 1.98 5.75 -2.77
N TYR A 235 1.25 5.95 -3.87
CA TYR A 235 1.76 5.77 -5.22
C TYR A 235 2.85 6.78 -5.58
N TYR A 236 2.73 8.02 -5.10
CA TYR A 236 3.72 9.06 -5.36
C TYR A 236 4.85 9.10 -4.32
N GLY A 237 4.53 8.99 -3.04
CA GLY A 237 5.46 9.22 -1.94
C GLY A 237 6.45 8.08 -1.70
N THR A 238 6.00 6.84 -1.86
CA THR A 238 6.80 5.66 -1.48
C THR A 238 7.90 5.23 -2.47
N PRO A 239 7.73 5.24 -3.81
CA PRO A 239 8.76 4.71 -4.71
C PRO A 239 10.01 5.60 -4.80
N ASN A 240 11.13 5.00 -5.18
CA ASN A 240 12.39 5.65 -5.54
C ASN A 240 12.38 6.15 -7.00
N VAL A 241 11.25 6.63 -7.50
CA VAL A 241 11.09 7.08 -8.90
C VAL A 241 10.66 8.54 -8.92
N LYS A 242 11.26 9.35 -9.79
CA LYS A 242 10.82 10.73 -10.05
C LYS A 242 9.61 10.69 -10.98
N GLN A 243 8.43 10.79 -10.41
CA GLN A 243 7.20 10.95 -11.19
C GLN A 243 7.02 12.40 -11.64
N PRO A 244 6.45 12.66 -12.82
CA PRO A 244 6.29 14.00 -13.37
C PRO A 244 5.49 14.95 -12.48
N LYS A 245 4.30 14.52 -12.03
CA LYS A 245 3.39 15.37 -11.24
C LYS A 245 2.64 14.52 -10.21
N PHE A 246 2.38 15.11 -9.05
CA PHE A 246 1.43 14.52 -8.11
C PHE A 246 0.03 14.53 -8.73
N ARG A 247 -0.58 13.35 -8.87
CA ARG A 247 -1.92 13.18 -9.40
C ARG A 247 -2.83 12.70 -8.27
N TRP A 248 -3.76 13.54 -7.87
CA TRP A 248 -4.77 13.21 -6.85
C TRP A 248 -5.61 11.99 -7.28
N LEU A 249 -5.92 11.90 -8.57
CA LEU A 249 -6.67 10.78 -9.14
C LEU A 249 -5.93 10.23 -10.36
N SER A 250 -5.19 9.15 -10.18
CA SER A 250 -4.60 8.40 -11.29
C SER A 250 -5.57 7.36 -11.85
N VAL A 251 -5.36 6.93 -13.10
CA VAL A 251 -6.17 5.86 -13.71
C VAL A 251 -6.01 4.56 -12.92
N GLY A 252 -4.79 4.26 -12.48
CA GLY A 252 -4.51 3.12 -11.60
C GLY A 252 -5.24 3.20 -10.27
N SER A 253 -5.34 4.38 -9.64
CA SER A 253 -6.10 4.56 -8.40
C SER A 253 -7.59 4.27 -8.61
N VAL A 254 -8.17 4.71 -9.74
CA VAL A 254 -9.56 4.39 -10.10
C VAL A 254 -9.74 2.90 -10.31
N ILE A 255 -8.82 2.25 -11.03
CA ILE A 255 -8.86 0.80 -11.26
C ILE A 255 -8.74 0.04 -9.94
N ALA A 256 -7.82 0.43 -9.05
CA ALA A 256 -7.67 -0.16 -7.74
C ALA A 256 -8.99 -0.09 -6.94
N LEU A 257 -9.67 1.07 -6.96
CA LEU A 257 -10.95 1.25 -6.27
C LEU A 257 -12.08 0.44 -6.90
N VAL A 258 -12.19 0.41 -8.23
CA VAL A 258 -13.21 -0.37 -8.93
C VAL A 258 -13.01 -1.86 -8.68
N VAL A 259 -11.77 -2.35 -8.80
CA VAL A 259 -11.44 -3.76 -8.52
C VAL A 259 -11.69 -4.09 -7.06
N LEU A 260 -11.31 -3.22 -6.13
CA LEU A 260 -11.59 -3.39 -4.70
C LEU A 260 -13.10 -3.44 -4.42
N ALA A 261 -13.89 -2.56 -5.04
CA ALA A 261 -15.34 -2.53 -4.85
C ALA A 261 -16.00 -3.81 -5.39
N LEU A 262 -15.65 -4.22 -6.62
CA LEU A 262 -16.14 -5.46 -7.22
C LEU A 262 -15.72 -6.68 -6.40
N ALA A 263 -14.47 -6.71 -5.95
CA ALA A 263 -13.95 -7.79 -5.12
C ALA A 263 -14.61 -7.82 -3.75
N THR A 264 -14.94 -6.67 -3.16
CA THR A 264 -15.68 -6.59 -1.89
C THR A 264 -17.09 -7.13 -2.03
N VAL A 265 -17.80 -6.80 -3.12
CA VAL A 265 -19.14 -7.35 -3.41
C VAL A 265 -19.06 -8.86 -3.65
N GLY A 266 -18.12 -9.32 -4.46
CA GLY A 266 -17.91 -10.74 -4.73
C GLY A 266 -17.50 -11.53 -3.48
N PHE A 267 -16.65 -10.94 -2.65
CA PHE A 267 -16.22 -11.50 -1.37
C PHE A 267 -17.37 -11.62 -0.38
N PHE A 268 -18.21 -10.57 -0.26
CA PHE A 268 -19.41 -10.61 0.56
C PHE A 268 -20.35 -11.71 0.08
N PHE A 269 -20.63 -11.79 -1.22
CA PHE A 269 -21.44 -12.87 -1.78
C PHE A 269 -20.86 -14.26 -1.46
N TYR A 270 -19.55 -14.45 -1.61
CA TYR A 270 -18.89 -15.72 -1.28
C TYR A 270 -19.05 -16.09 0.20
N VAL A 271 -18.74 -15.17 1.11
CA VAL A 271 -18.80 -15.41 2.56
C VAL A 271 -20.24 -15.65 3.02
N SER A 272 -21.22 -14.91 2.49
CA SER A 272 -22.63 -15.07 2.86
C SER A 272 -23.26 -16.38 2.37
N ASN A 273 -22.84 -16.91 1.21
CA ASN A 273 -23.43 -18.11 0.62
C ASN A 273 -22.71 -19.41 1.01
N PHE A 274 -21.39 -19.35 1.22
CA PHE A 274 -20.57 -20.52 1.60
C PHE A 274 -20.26 -20.54 3.11
N GLY A 275 -21.05 -19.78 3.90
CA GLY A 275 -20.85 -19.42 5.31
C GLY A 275 -20.89 -20.52 6.36
N ASN A 276 -20.71 -21.79 6.02
CA ASN A 276 -20.43 -22.84 7.01
C ASN A 276 -19.00 -22.76 7.58
N TYR A 277 -18.19 -21.78 7.16
CA TYR A 277 -16.87 -21.52 7.76
C TYR A 277 -16.92 -21.28 9.27
N ASN A 278 -17.94 -20.58 9.78
CA ASN A 278 -18.12 -20.42 11.24
C ASN A 278 -18.42 -21.76 11.94
N ALA A 279 -19.10 -22.69 11.26
CA ALA A 279 -19.43 -24.00 11.81
C ALA A 279 -18.20 -24.91 11.92
N THR A 280 -17.22 -24.77 11.01
CA THR A 280 -15.99 -25.58 11.00
C THR A 280 -14.83 -24.94 11.78
N TYR A 281 -14.69 -23.61 11.72
CA TYR A 281 -13.53 -22.89 12.25
C TYR A 281 -13.84 -21.91 13.40
N GLY A 282 -15.11 -21.71 13.78
CA GLY A 282 -15.51 -20.85 14.90
C GLY A 282 -14.89 -19.44 14.83
N ALA A 283 -14.31 -18.98 15.94
CA ALA A 283 -13.69 -17.65 16.03
C ALA A 283 -12.52 -17.40 15.06
N ILE A 284 -11.78 -18.46 14.68
CA ILE A 284 -10.65 -18.35 13.74
C ILE A 284 -11.15 -18.06 12.32
N GLY A 285 -12.36 -18.53 11.97
CA GLY A 285 -12.95 -18.32 10.65
C GLY A 285 -13.05 -16.84 10.28
N GLY A 286 -13.44 -15.97 11.22
CA GLY A 286 -13.52 -14.55 10.94
C GLY A 286 -12.15 -13.87 10.77
N VAL A 287 -11.12 -14.32 11.50
CA VAL A 287 -9.75 -13.81 11.30
C VAL A 287 -9.26 -14.17 9.89
N ILE A 288 -9.53 -15.39 9.44
CA ILE A 288 -9.20 -15.83 8.06
C ILE A 288 -9.93 -14.96 7.03
N VAL A 289 -11.23 -14.70 7.23
CA VAL A 289 -12.04 -13.82 6.36
C VAL A 289 -11.43 -12.41 6.31
N LEU A 290 -11.06 -11.82 7.46
CA LEU A 290 -10.43 -10.50 7.51
C LEU A 290 -9.08 -10.49 6.77
N LEU A 291 -8.22 -11.49 7.01
CA LEU A 291 -6.93 -11.62 6.34
C LEU A 291 -7.09 -11.74 4.83
N LEU A 292 -8.05 -12.53 4.38
CA LEU A 292 -8.36 -12.73 2.96
C LEU A 292 -8.86 -11.43 2.33
N TRP A 293 -9.74 -10.69 3.01
CA TRP A 293 -10.22 -9.40 2.54
C TRP A 293 -9.10 -8.36 2.43
N ILE A 294 -8.23 -8.23 3.45
CA ILE A 294 -7.08 -7.31 3.41
C ILE A 294 -6.12 -7.71 2.28
N TRP A 295 -5.90 -9.01 2.07
CA TRP A 295 -5.08 -9.51 0.97
C TRP A 295 -5.67 -9.14 -0.40
N ILE A 296 -6.98 -9.34 -0.60
CA ILE A 296 -7.69 -8.90 -1.82
C ILE A 296 -7.59 -7.39 -2.02
N ALA A 297 -7.67 -6.61 -0.95
CA ALA A 297 -7.52 -5.15 -1.03
C ALA A 297 -6.10 -4.75 -1.46
N ASN A 298 -5.07 -5.39 -0.91
CA ASN A 298 -3.69 -5.18 -1.33
C ASN A 298 -3.43 -5.64 -2.77
N LEU A 299 -4.05 -6.73 -3.25
CA LEU A 299 -3.99 -7.14 -4.65
C LEU A 299 -4.57 -6.05 -5.57
N SER A 300 -5.73 -5.49 -5.20
CA SER A 300 -6.38 -4.42 -5.95
C SER A 300 -5.49 -3.17 -6.01
N LEU A 301 -4.87 -2.82 -4.88
CA LEU A 301 -3.93 -1.69 -4.77
C LEU A 301 -2.67 -1.89 -5.62
N LEU A 302 -2.07 -3.09 -5.63
CA LEU A 302 -0.90 -3.37 -6.45
C LEU A 302 -1.26 -3.45 -7.94
N LEU A 303 -2.45 -3.96 -8.28
CA LEU A 303 -2.92 -4.00 -9.67
C LEU A 303 -3.08 -2.58 -10.24
N GLY A 304 -3.64 -1.65 -9.46
CA GLY A 304 -3.70 -0.25 -9.84
C GLY A 304 -2.32 0.37 -10.06
N ALA A 305 -1.35 0.03 -9.21
CA ALA A 305 0.03 0.54 -9.33
C ALA A 305 0.74 0.02 -10.59
N VAL A 306 0.58 -1.27 -10.90
CA VAL A 306 1.06 -1.86 -12.16
C VAL A 306 0.37 -1.21 -13.36
N PHE A 307 -0.93 -0.93 -13.25
CA PHE A 307 -1.64 -0.27 -14.35
C PHE A 307 -1.12 1.15 -14.59
N ASP A 308 -0.80 1.91 -13.54
CA ASP A 308 -0.19 3.23 -13.66
C ASP A 308 1.22 3.18 -14.27
N SER A 309 2.04 2.18 -13.89
CA SER A 309 3.38 2.04 -14.48
C SER A 309 3.31 1.68 -15.96
N GLU A 310 2.40 0.79 -16.35
CA GLU A 310 2.20 0.39 -17.75
C GLU A 310 1.51 1.49 -18.58
N MET A 311 0.65 2.30 -17.96
CA MET A 311 0.11 3.51 -18.57
C MET A 311 1.23 4.51 -18.92
N GLU A 312 2.18 4.71 -17.99
CA GLU A 312 3.33 5.57 -18.25
C GLU A 312 4.26 4.97 -19.32
N ARG A 313 4.45 3.64 -19.33
CA ARG A 313 5.16 2.94 -20.41
C ARG A 313 4.52 3.21 -21.77
N ALA A 314 3.19 3.09 -21.88
CA ALA A 314 2.48 3.33 -23.13
C ALA A 314 2.63 4.78 -23.60
N ARG A 315 2.63 5.75 -22.69
CA ARG A 315 2.91 7.16 -23.01
C ARG A 315 4.33 7.36 -23.52
N GLN A 316 5.31 6.69 -22.92
CA GLN A 316 6.70 6.71 -23.37
C GLN A 316 6.86 6.11 -24.78
N LEU A 317 6.29 4.92 -25.01
CA LEU A 317 6.34 4.25 -26.32
C LEU A 317 5.66 5.08 -27.41
N GLN A 318 4.49 5.67 -27.13
CA GLN A 318 3.80 6.55 -28.08
C GLN A 318 4.60 7.83 -28.37
N GLY A 319 5.37 8.33 -27.41
CA GLY A 319 6.31 9.44 -27.59
C GLY A 319 7.65 9.06 -28.22
N GLY A 320 7.82 7.80 -28.68
CA GLY A 320 9.05 7.33 -29.31
C GLY A 320 10.21 7.05 -28.35
N ILE A 321 9.94 6.97 -27.04
CA ILE A 321 10.92 6.58 -26.02
C ILE A 321 10.96 5.05 -25.96
N LYS A 322 12.17 4.48 -26.02
CA LYS A 322 12.42 3.03 -25.98
C LYS A 322 12.16 2.45 -24.59
N ALA A 323 10.89 2.19 -24.28
CA ALA A 323 10.41 1.67 -23.00
C ALA A 323 9.85 0.23 -23.12
N GLU A 324 10.31 -0.56 -24.09
CA GLU A 324 9.79 -1.90 -24.37
C GLU A 324 10.11 -2.89 -23.22
N ARG A 325 11.28 -2.72 -22.59
CA ARG A 325 11.77 -3.57 -21.49
C ARG A 325 11.32 -3.06 -20.13
N SER A 326 11.66 -1.83 -19.78
CA SER A 326 11.26 -1.19 -18.52
C SER A 326 10.81 0.26 -18.73
N VAL A 327 10.02 0.77 -17.79
CA VAL A 327 9.62 2.19 -17.76
C VAL A 327 10.87 3.06 -17.55
N GLN A 328 11.01 4.09 -18.39
CA GLN A 328 12.14 5.00 -18.42
C GLN A 328 11.86 6.24 -17.55
N LEU A 329 11.79 6.02 -16.23
CA LEU A 329 11.72 7.11 -15.25
C LEU A 329 13.02 7.16 -14.43
N PRO A 330 13.61 8.34 -14.23
CA PRO A 330 14.82 8.48 -13.43
C PRO A 330 14.53 8.19 -11.95
N PRO A 331 15.43 7.51 -11.23
CA PRO A 331 15.28 7.30 -9.81
C PRO A 331 15.41 8.62 -9.02
N ARG A 332 14.93 8.63 -7.76
CA ARG A 332 15.09 9.80 -6.88
C ARG A 332 16.52 9.95 -6.37
N ASP A 333 17.17 8.83 -6.08
CA ASP A 333 18.57 8.72 -5.65
C ASP A 333 19.10 7.34 -6.07
N THR A 334 20.41 7.19 -6.23
CA THR A 334 21.10 5.91 -6.53
C THR A 334 22.20 5.57 -5.52
N LYS A 335 22.52 6.46 -4.59
CA LYS A 335 23.70 6.30 -3.71
C LYS A 335 23.70 4.98 -2.94
N ALA A 336 22.56 4.56 -2.40
CA ALA A 336 22.45 3.32 -1.64
C ALA A 336 22.55 2.08 -2.53
N SER A 337 21.91 2.10 -3.70
CA SER A 337 21.94 0.99 -4.66
C SER A 337 23.33 0.82 -5.27
N ASP A 338 24.01 1.91 -5.62
CA ASP A 338 25.36 1.90 -6.16
C ASP A 338 26.34 1.33 -5.13
N LYS A 339 26.19 1.75 -3.86
CA LYS A 339 27.00 1.19 -2.75
C LYS A 339 26.75 -0.31 -2.57
N GLN A 340 25.50 -0.76 -2.65
CA GLN A 340 25.15 -2.18 -2.53
C GLN A 340 25.73 -3.00 -3.69
N ALA A 341 25.62 -2.51 -4.92
CA ALA A 341 26.20 -3.13 -6.10
C ALA A 341 27.73 -3.32 -5.97
N LEU A 342 28.44 -2.30 -5.49
CA LEU A 342 29.88 -2.37 -5.25
C LEU A 342 30.27 -3.36 -4.14
N VAL A 343 29.39 -3.62 -3.18
CA VAL A 343 29.62 -4.67 -2.17
C VAL A 343 29.39 -6.04 -2.79
N GLU A 344 28.28 -6.22 -3.50
CA GLU A 344 27.95 -7.47 -4.19
C GLU A 344 29.03 -7.87 -5.22
N GLU A 345 29.54 -6.92 -6.01
CA GLU A 345 30.66 -7.17 -6.93
C GLU A 345 31.92 -7.64 -6.21
N ARG A 346 32.23 -7.07 -5.03
CA ARG A 346 33.38 -7.50 -4.21
C ARG A 346 33.17 -8.91 -3.66
N ASP A 347 31.96 -9.23 -3.22
CA ASP A 347 31.62 -10.56 -2.72
C ASP A 347 31.70 -11.61 -3.84
N VAL A 348 31.24 -11.28 -5.05
CA VAL A 348 31.36 -12.14 -6.25
C VAL A 348 32.83 -12.35 -6.63
N GLN A 349 33.64 -11.30 -6.62
CA GLN A 349 35.08 -11.40 -6.90
C GLN A 349 35.79 -12.27 -5.86
N ALA A 350 35.47 -12.11 -4.57
CA ALA A 350 35.98 -12.96 -3.50
C ALA A 350 35.58 -14.43 -3.72
N GLY A 351 34.32 -14.71 -4.03
CA GLY A 351 33.85 -16.06 -4.34
C GLY A 351 34.55 -16.67 -5.57
N SER A 352 34.75 -15.89 -6.64
CA SER A 352 35.50 -16.35 -7.81
C SER A 352 36.95 -16.68 -7.46
N SER A 353 37.59 -15.87 -6.59
CA SER A 353 38.96 -16.12 -6.13
C SER A 353 39.07 -17.43 -5.33
N LEU A 354 38.13 -17.70 -4.42
CA LEU A 354 38.06 -18.96 -3.66
C LEU A 354 37.92 -20.17 -4.58
N ARG A 355 37.05 -20.08 -5.60
CA ARG A 355 36.88 -21.15 -6.60
C ARG A 355 38.17 -21.41 -7.38
N HIS A 356 38.88 -20.36 -7.79
CA HIS A 356 40.14 -20.51 -8.53
C HIS A 356 41.29 -21.02 -7.65
N GLN A 357 41.31 -20.70 -6.36
CA GLN A 357 42.27 -21.26 -5.40
C GLN A 357 42.03 -22.75 -5.18
N ALA A 358 40.79 -23.16 -4.89
CA ALA A 358 40.45 -24.58 -4.72
C ALA A 358 40.75 -25.42 -5.97
N ALA A 359 40.59 -24.86 -7.17
CA ALA A 359 40.92 -25.54 -8.42
C ALA A 359 42.44 -25.71 -8.67
N ARG A 360 43.29 -25.00 -7.93
CA ARG A 360 44.76 -25.08 -8.01
C ARG A 360 45.38 -26.04 -6.97
N GLU A 361 44.59 -26.59 -6.05
CA GLU A 361 45.03 -27.58 -5.06
C GLU A 361 44.88 -29.07 -5.47
N PRO A 362 45.19 -29.52 -6.70
CA PRO A 362 45.51 -30.94 -6.92
C PRO A 362 47.00 -31.11 -7.25
N GLU A 363 47.78 -31.69 -6.32
CA GLU A 363 48.92 -32.64 -6.54
C GLU A 363 49.94 -32.81 -5.39
N ASP A 364 49.78 -32.22 -4.20
CA ASP A 364 50.72 -32.44 -3.06
C ASP A 364 50.09 -33.21 -1.88
N SER A 365 49.45 -34.36 -2.16
CA SER A 365 49.03 -35.32 -1.11
C SER A 365 49.18 -36.76 -1.54
#